data_AF-C4WRM8-F1
#
_entry.id   AF-C4WRM8-F1
#
_cell.length_a   1.000
_cell.length_b   1.000
_cell.length_c   1.000
_cell.angle_alpha   90.00
_cell.angle_beta   90.00
_cell.angle_gamma   90.00
#
_symmetry.space_group_name_H-M   'P 1'
#
loop_
_entity.id
_entity.type
_entity.pdbx_description
1 polymer ?
#
loop_
_entity_poly.entity_id
_entity_poly.type
_entity_poly.pdbx_seq_one_letter_code
_entity_poly.pdbx_strand_id
1 'polypeptide(L)'
;MRAYRRLCGYATAAVKQETQYQIPTAARTEKKNPVDHDSQDVSKFYTIDPKTVSNIFQTGGLPKPFTEQTNMFAETALMIRQPALEVINSLKSTDFQKPAVRYLLYGQTGSGKSLSLAHILHYAYSSKFILYHIPYVPIWLKYDRKEVNWSSSKNGMADIPLIAAQWLKHFVHQNGALLNELNLTTVKIMFGVNEKLHPKELH
;
A
#
# COMPACT_ATOMS: atom_id res chain seq x y z
N MET A 1 89.27 9.28 -7.49
CA MET A 1 88.07 10.12 -7.35
C MET A 1 86.91 9.41 -8.07
N ARG A 2 85.85 9.00 -7.36
CA ARG A 2 84.70 8.30 -7.94
C ARG A 2 83.69 9.32 -8.48
N ALA A 3 83.45 9.32 -9.79
CA ALA A 3 82.38 10.10 -10.41
C ALA A 3 81.03 9.39 -10.19
N TYR A 4 80.10 10.02 -9.47
CA TYR A 4 78.73 9.55 -9.36
C TYR A 4 77.95 9.94 -10.63
N ARG A 5 77.70 8.98 -11.53
CA ARG A 5 76.67 9.13 -12.57
C ARG A 5 75.31 8.92 -11.92
N ARG A 6 74.51 9.99 -11.82
CA ARG A 6 73.06 9.86 -11.57
C ARG A 6 72.41 9.41 -12.88
N LEU A 7 71.92 8.17 -12.92
CA LEU A 7 70.97 7.72 -13.93
C LEU A 7 69.60 8.28 -13.54
N CYS A 8 69.08 9.20 -14.34
CA CYS A 8 67.70 9.66 -14.24
C CYS A 8 66.81 8.61 -14.93
N GLY A 9 66.09 7.81 -14.14
CA GLY A 9 65.06 6.92 -14.68
C GLY A 9 63.82 7.75 -15.01
N TYR A 10 63.35 7.67 -16.26
CA TYR A 10 62.06 8.25 -16.63
C TYR A 10 60.96 7.38 -16.03
N ALA A 11 60.17 7.95 -15.12
CA ALA A 11 58.95 7.31 -14.64
C ALA A 11 57.90 7.34 -15.77
N THR A 12 57.49 6.17 -16.25
CA THR A 12 56.31 6.05 -17.11
C THR A 12 55.07 6.35 -16.27
N ALA A 13 54.33 7.41 -16.61
CA ALA A 13 53.06 7.72 -15.98
C ALA A 13 52.07 6.58 -16.23
N ALA A 14 51.61 5.93 -15.17
CA ALA A 14 50.49 5.00 -15.25
C ALA A 14 49.22 5.79 -15.60
N VAL A 15 48.64 5.51 -16.77
CA VAL A 15 47.36 6.07 -17.18
C VAL A 15 46.30 5.56 -16.20
N LYS A 16 45.75 6.47 -15.40
CA LYS A 16 44.63 6.20 -14.49
C LYS A 16 43.42 5.89 -15.37
N GLN A 17 43.01 4.62 -15.43
CA GLN A 17 41.78 4.24 -16.14
C GLN A 17 40.60 4.94 -15.45
N GLU A 18 39.92 5.81 -16.20
CA GLU A 18 38.67 6.42 -15.78
C GLU A 18 37.59 5.33 -15.74
N THR A 19 37.30 4.81 -14.54
CA THR A 19 36.10 4.00 -14.33
C THR A 19 34.88 4.87 -14.62
N GLN A 20 34.21 4.60 -15.74
CA GLN A 20 32.94 5.25 -16.10
C GLN A 20 31.95 5.07 -14.95
N TYR A 21 31.53 6.20 -14.35
CA TYR A 21 30.54 6.22 -13.27
C TYR A 21 29.15 5.98 -13.88
N GLN A 22 28.71 4.73 -13.96
CA GLN A 22 27.35 4.44 -14.37
C GLN A 22 26.39 4.80 -13.24
N ILE A 23 25.42 5.66 -13.52
CA ILE A 23 24.34 5.97 -12.59
C ILE A 23 23.55 4.67 -12.40
N PRO A 24 23.41 4.15 -11.17
CA PRO A 24 22.68 2.91 -10.94
C PRO A 24 21.20 3.13 -11.27
N THR A 25 20.75 2.55 -12.38
CA THR A 25 19.34 2.54 -12.76
C THR A 25 18.60 1.48 -11.95
N ALA A 26 17.49 1.86 -11.32
CA ALA A 26 16.63 0.91 -10.61
C ALA A 26 16.08 -0.15 -11.59
N ALA A 27 16.24 -1.42 -11.25
CA ALA A 27 15.69 -2.51 -12.04
C ALA A 27 14.15 -2.44 -12.05
N ARG A 28 13.54 -2.51 -13.24
CA ARG A 28 12.09 -2.49 -13.42
C ARG A 28 11.59 -3.81 -13.96
N THR A 29 10.32 -4.12 -13.68
CA THR A 29 9.61 -5.25 -14.31
C THR A 29 8.52 -4.73 -15.24
N GLU A 30 8.27 -5.46 -16.33
CA GLU A 30 7.17 -5.20 -17.25
C GLU A 30 5.82 -5.66 -16.68
N LYS A 31 5.85 -6.58 -15.70
CA LYS A 31 4.66 -7.08 -15.01
C LYS A 31 4.08 -5.97 -14.13
N LYS A 32 3.00 -5.34 -14.58
CA LYS A 32 2.29 -4.30 -13.81
C LYS A 32 1.30 -4.86 -12.79
N ASN A 33 0.78 -6.07 -13.04
CA ASN A 33 -0.24 -6.69 -12.21
C ASN A 33 0.41 -7.52 -11.09
N PRO A 34 0.12 -7.22 -9.81
CA PRO A 34 0.71 -7.92 -8.68
C PRO A 34 0.33 -9.41 -8.57
N VAL A 35 -0.68 -9.86 -9.30
CA VAL A 35 -1.05 -11.28 -9.39
C VAL A 35 0.07 -12.10 -10.06
N ASP A 36 0.79 -11.50 -11.01
CA ASP A 36 1.77 -12.17 -11.87
C ASP A 36 3.20 -12.13 -11.30
N HIS A 37 3.38 -11.46 -10.15
CA HIS A 37 4.69 -11.34 -9.52
C HIS A 37 5.13 -12.66 -8.89
N ASP A 38 6.40 -13.00 -9.08
CA ASP A 38 7.06 -14.19 -8.57
C ASP A 38 8.38 -13.84 -7.85
N SER A 39 9.12 -14.87 -7.42
CA SER A 39 10.41 -14.70 -6.76
C SER A 39 11.50 -14.08 -7.65
N GLN A 40 11.37 -14.14 -8.98
CA GLN A 40 12.35 -13.56 -9.92
C GLN A 40 12.19 -12.05 -10.07
N ASP A 41 11.05 -11.51 -9.65
CA ASP A 41 10.76 -10.08 -9.68
C ASP A 41 11.10 -9.35 -8.38
N VAL A 42 11.59 -10.07 -7.37
CA VAL A 42 12.07 -9.48 -6.11
C VAL A 42 13.11 -8.39 -6.40
N SER A 43 13.02 -7.28 -5.68
CA SER A 43 13.87 -6.09 -5.81
C SER A 43 13.71 -5.31 -7.12
N LYS A 44 12.78 -5.70 -8.00
CA LYS A 44 12.38 -4.88 -9.14
C LYS A 44 11.23 -3.94 -8.77
N PHE A 45 11.15 -2.83 -9.48
CA PHE A 45 10.04 -1.88 -9.37
C PHE A 45 9.00 -2.14 -10.45
N TYR A 46 7.73 -2.14 -10.06
CA TYR A 46 6.60 -2.15 -10.98
C TYR A 46 5.81 -0.87 -10.84
N THR A 47 5.27 -0.37 -11.97
CA THR A 47 4.49 0.86 -12.01
C THR A 47 3.00 0.54 -11.91
N ILE A 48 2.30 1.23 -11.01
CA ILE A 48 0.85 1.14 -10.83
C ILE A 48 0.16 2.16 -11.73
N ASP A 49 -0.95 1.76 -12.35
CA ASP A 49 -1.78 2.70 -13.12
C ASP A 49 -2.35 3.81 -12.21
N PRO A 50 -2.28 5.09 -12.60
CA PRO A 50 -2.77 6.20 -11.79
C PRO A 50 -4.25 6.07 -11.38
N LYS A 51 -5.10 5.46 -12.22
CA LYS A 51 -6.51 5.24 -11.87
C LYS A 51 -6.62 4.23 -10.73
N THR A 52 -5.86 3.14 -10.79
CA THR A 52 -5.80 2.15 -9.71
C THR A 52 -5.27 2.77 -8.42
N VAL A 53 -4.24 3.62 -8.49
CA VAL A 53 -3.73 4.34 -7.31
C VAL A 53 -4.82 5.22 -6.70
N SER A 54 -5.54 5.99 -7.52
CA SER A 54 -6.64 6.85 -7.07
C SER A 54 -7.79 6.05 -6.45
N ASN A 55 -8.11 4.87 -7.00
CA ASN A 55 -9.18 4.02 -6.45
C ASN A 55 -8.80 3.43 -5.09
N ILE A 56 -7.56 2.96 -4.93
CA ILE A 56 -7.14 2.27 -3.70
C ILE A 56 -6.72 3.28 -2.62
N PHE A 57 -5.97 4.33 -2.97
CA PHE A 57 -5.23 5.15 -2.00
C PHE A 57 -5.73 6.60 -1.89
N GLN A 58 -6.93 6.92 -2.38
CA GLN A 58 -7.46 8.30 -2.41
C GLN A 58 -7.36 9.05 -1.07
N THR A 59 -7.83 8.41 -0.01
CA THR A 59 -7.94 8.98 1.35
C THR A 59 -6.83 8.50 2.28
N GLY A 60 -5.79 7.86 1.75
CA GLY A 60 -4.61 7.43 2.48
C GLY A 60 -4.12 6.02 2.13
N GLY A 61 -3.20 5.51 2.94
CA GLY A 61 -2.62 4.17 2.81
C GLY A 61 -1.17 4.17 2.30
N LEU A 62 -0.80 5.21 1.54
CA LEU A 62 0.59 5.50 1.20
C LEU A 62 1.23 6.45 2.24
N PRO A 63 2.50 6.23 2.63
CA PRO A 63 3.23 7.17 3.46
C PRO A 63 3.37 8.54 2.78
N LYS A 64 3.22 9.64 3.53
CA LYS A 64 3.34 11.01 2.98
C LYS A 64 4.63 11.26 2.17
N PRO A 65 5.84 10.87 2.65
CA PRO A 65 7.06 11.07 1.88
C PRO A 65 7.04 10.31 0.56
N PHE A 66 6.37 9.15 0.52
CA PHE A 66 6.22 8.37 -0.70
C PHE A 66 5.25 9.06 -1.66
N THR A 67 4.13 9.59 -1.18
CA THR A 67 3.20 10.36 -2.01
C THR A 67 3.85 11.61 -2.62
N GLU A 68 4.71 12.30 -1.87
CA GLU A 68 5.51 13.42 -2.38
C GLU A 68 6.46 12.95 -3.50
N GLN A 69 7.15 11.83 -3.30
CA GLN A 69 8.00 11.23 -4.34
C GLN A 69 7.22 10.86 -5.61
N THR A 70 6.05 10.23 -5.47
CA THR A 70 5.23 9.86 -6.63
C THR A 70 4.73 11.08 -7.40
N ASN A 71 4.45 12.18 -6.69
CA ASN A 71 4.08 13.44 -7.33
C ASN A 71 5.26 14.05 -8.10
N MET A 72 6.47 14.02 -7.53
CA MET A 72 7.67 14.54 -8.19
C MET A 72 8.08 13.70 -9.41
N PHE A 73 7.96 12.37 -9.34
CA PHE A 73 8.30 11.48 -10.44
C PHE A 73 7.17 11.32 -11.46
N ALA A 74 5.98 11.86 -11.19
CA ALA A 74 4.77 11.68 -11.99
C ALA A 74 4.41 10.20 -12.24
N GLU A 75 4.89 9.30 -11.38
CA GLU A 75 4.64 7.87 -11.46
C GLU A 75 4.57 7.26 -10.05
N THR A 76 3.76 6.21 -9.90
CA THR A 76 3.70 5.43 -8.67
C THR A 76 4.36 4.08 -8.89
N ALA A 77 5.63 3.97 -8.52
CA ALA A 77 6.41 2.73 -8.63
C ALA A 77 6.64 2.11 -7.25
N LEU A 78 6.25 0.83 -7.08
CA LEU A 78 6.50 0.06 -5.86
C LEU A 78 7.54 -1.02 -6.11
N MET A 79 8.42 -1.23 -5.14
CA MET A 79 9.38 -2.34 -5.15
C MET A 79 8.70 -3.63 -4.72
N ILE A 80 8.94 -4.70 -5.46
CA ILE A 80 8.49 -6.05 -5.11
C ILE A 80 9.40 -6.57 -3.99
N ARG A 81 8.82 -6.73 -2.80
CA ARG A 81 9.55 -7.16 -1.60
C ARG A 81 9.16 -8.58 -1.24
N GLN A 82 10.15 -9.36 -0.81
CA GLN A 82 9.95 -10.71 -0.30
C GLN A 82 8.80 -10.83 0.74
N PRO A 83 8.72 -10.01 1.81
CA PRO A 83 7.63 -10.13 2.80
C PRO A 83 6.24 -9.89 2.21
N ALA A 84 6.10 -9.06 1.16
CA ALA A 84 4.82 -8.87 0.50
C ALA A 84 4.45 -10.09 -0.34
N LEU A 85 5.42 -10.66 -1.07
CA LEU A 85 5.22 -11.88 -1.85
C LEU A 85 4.87 -13.10 -0.97
N GLU A 86 5.49 -13.25 0.19
CA GLU A 86 5.19 -14.34 1.13
C GLU A 86 3.71 -14.29 1.58
N VAL A 87 3.20 -13.10 1.92
CA VAL A 87 1.79 -12.91 2.28
C VAL A 87 0.88 -13.15 1.08
N ILE A 88 1.24 -12.64 -0.11
CA ILE A 88 0.45 -12.85 -1.34
C ILE A 88 0.38 -14.34 -1.68
N ASN A 89 1.49 -15.08 -1.61
CA ASN A 89 1.52 -16.51 -1.86
C ASN A 89 0.69 -17.28 -0.83
N SER A 90 0.76 -16.87 0.44
CA SER A 90 -0.07 -17.44 1.49
C SER A 90 -1.56 -17.23 1.17
N LEU A 91 -1.96 -16.01 0.77
CA LEU A 91 -3.33 -15.69 0.34
C LEU A 91 -3.78 -16.53 -0.86
N LYS A 92 -2.91 -16.73 -1.86
CA LYS A 92 -3.20 -17.59 -3.03
C LYS A 92 -3.48 -19.04 -2.64
N SER A 93 -2.77 -19.56 -1.63
CA SER A 93 -2.92 -20.94 -1.13
C SER A 93 -3.94 -21.09 0.00
N THR A 94 -4.59 -20.02 0.43
CA THR A 94 -5.47 -20.04 1.62
C THR A 94 -6.78 -20.76 1.33
N ASP A 95 -7.16 -21.68 2.23
CA ASP A 95 -8.47 -22.30 2.25
C ASP A 95 -9.47 -21.41 3.00
N PHE A 96 -10.44 -20.84 2.27
CA PHE A 96 -11.44 -19.93 2.82
C PHE A 96 -12.55 -20.60 3.65
N GLN A 97 -12.56 -21.94 3.76
CA GLN A 97 -13.45 -22.65 4.68
C GLN A 97 -12.93 -22.64 6.13
N LYS A 98 -11.65 -22.31 6.32
CA LYS A 98 -10.99 -22.24 7.63
C LYS A 98 -11.14 -20.85 8.25
N PRO A 99 -10.94 -20.70 9.57
CA PRO A 99 -10.95 -19.38 10.22
C PRO A 99 -9.92 -18.43 9.59
N ALA A 100 -10.27 -17.14 9.58
CA ALA A 100 -9.46 -16.10 8.94
C ALA A 100 -8.02 -16.05 9.49
N VAL A 101 -7.05 -16.16 8.58
CA VAL A 101 -5.61 -16.09 8.88
C VAL A 101 -5.22 -14.65 9.19
N ARG A 102 -4.38 -14.46 10.23
CA ARG A 102 -3.91 -13.14 10.68
C ARG A 102 -2.43 -12.97 10.37
N TYR A 103 -2.09 -11.97 9.58
CA TYR A 103 -0.71 -11.62 9.23
C TYR A 103 -0.27 -10.37 10.00
N LEU A 104 0.97 -10.37 10.49
CA LEU A 104 1.57 -9.23 11.17
C LEU A 104 2.89 -8.85 10.47
N LEU A 105 2.92 -7.66 9.85
CA LEU A 105 4.14 -7.09 9.31
C LEU A 105 4.88 -6.32 10.43
N TYR A 106 5.98 -6.87 10.93
CA TYR A 106 6.81 -6.26 11.97
C TYR A 106 8.24 -5.96 11.48
N GLY A 107 8.96 -5.11 12.21
CA GLY A 107 10.34 -4.72 11.88
C GLY A 107 10.64 -3.27 12.24
N GLN A 108 11.91 -2.87 12.07
CA GLN A 108 12.42 -1.55 12.43
C GLN A 108 11.65 -0.40 11.75
N THR A 109 11.59 0.77 12.38
CA THR A 109 10.98 1.97 11.78
C THR A 109 11.67 2.30 10.45
N GLY A 110 10.89 2.62 9.42
CA GLY A 110 11.43 2.86 8.07
C GLY A 110 11.73 1.61 7.25
N SER A 111 11.49 0.40 7.75
CA SER A 111 11.74 -0.85 6.99
C SER A 111 10.82 -1.10 5.77
N GLY A 112 9.88 -0.20 5.48
CA GLY A 112 8.98 -0.30 4.33
C GLY A 112 7.71 -1.13 4.55
N LYS A 113 7.35 -1.45 5.80
CA LYS A 113 6.13 -2.23 6.14
C LYS A 113 4.86 -1.70 5.48
N SER A 114 4.65 -0.37 5.52
CA SER A 114 3.47 0.27 4.92
C SER A 114 3.44 0.12 3.39
N LEU A 115 4.60 0.16 2.72
CA LEU A 115 4.69 -0.05 1.28
C LEU A 115 4.51 -1.54 0.92
N SER A 116 4.99 -2.46 1.76
CA SER A 116 4.67 -3.89 1.61
C SER A 116 3.16 -4.15 1.76
N LEU A 117 2.50 -3.48 2.70
CA LEU A 117 1.05 -3.54 2.83
C LEU A 117 0.34 -2.95 1.61
N ALA A 118 0.83 -1.84 1.06
CA ALA A 118 0.30 -1.25 -0.17
C ALA A 118 0.40 -2.20 -1.37
N HIS A 119 1.50 -2.97 -1.49
CA HIS A 119 1.65 -4.01 -2.51
C HIS A 119 0.62 -5.13 -2.33
N ILE A 120 0.40 -5.60 -1.09
CA ILE A 120 -0.64 -6.60 -0.78
C ILE A 120 -2.05 -6.06 -1.08
N LEU A 121 -2.33 -4.80 -0.76
CA LEU A 121 -3.62 -4.15 -1.07
C LEU A 121 -3.86 -4.06 -2.57
N HIS A 122 -2.83 -3.72 -3.35
CA HIS A 122 -2.92 -3.72 -4.80
C HIS A 122 -3.22 -5.13 -5.35
N TYR A 123 -2.58 -6.17 -4.80
CA TYR A 123 -2.90 -7.56 -5.12
C TYR A 123 -4.36 -7.92 -4.81
N ALA A 124 -4.83 -7.54 -3.62
CA ALA A 124 -6.19 -7.80 -3.19
C ALA A 124 -7.22 -7.09 -4.09
N TYR A 125 -6.95 -5.85 -4.49
CA TYR A 125 -7.76 -5.11 -5.45
C TYR A 125 -7.81 -5.81 -6.82
N SER A 126 -6.65 -6.19 -7.37
CA SER A 126 -6.58 -6.88 -8.68
C SER A 126 -7.26 -8.24 -8.67
N SER A 127 -7.29 -8.92 -7.50
CA SER A 127 -7.94 -10.22 -7.32
C SER A 127 -9.43 -10.11 -6.92
N LYS A 128 -10.02 -8.91 -6.99
CA LYS A 128 -11.43 -8.62 -6.66
C LYS A 128 -11.83 -8.95 -5.21
N PHE A 129 -10.90 -8.82 -4.26
CA PHE A 129 -11.28 -8.85 -2.84
C PHE A 129 -11.94 -7.53 -2.42
N ILE A 130 -12.87 -7.63 -1.47
CA ILE A 130 -13.38 -6.45 -0.76
C ILE A 130 -12.28 -5.92 0.16
N LEU A 131 -11.88 -4.67 -0.06
CA LEU A 131 -10.88 -3.98 0.74
C LEU A 131 -11.50 -3.33 1.96
N TYR A 132 -11.10 -3.77 3.14
CA TYR A 132 -11.35 -3.08 4.40
C TYR A 132 -10.04 -2.46 4.88
N HIS A 133 -9.68 -1.31 4.34
CA HIS A 133 -8.41 -0.65 4.66
C HIS A 133 -8.59 0.49 5.67
N ILE A 134 -7.78 0.49 6.73
CA ILE A 134 -7.65 1.62 7.66
C ILE A 134 -6.25 2.20 7.47
N PRO A 135 -6.10 3.42 6.93
CA PRO A 135 -4.80 3.96 6.54
C PRO A 135 -3.92 4.32 7.75
N TYR A 136 -4.49 4.85 8.83
CA TYR A 136 -3.74 5.23 10.02
C TYR A 136 -4.61 5.22 11.28
N VAL A 137 -4.56 4.13 12.06
CA VAL A 137 -5.39 3.94 13.27
C VAL A 137 -5.24 5.07 14.31
N PRO A 138 -4.05 5.63 14.59
CA PRO A 138 -3.93 6.66 15.63
C PRO A 138 -4.75 7.93 15.39
N ILE A 139 -5.17 8.21 14.14
CA ILE A 139 -6.06 9.35 13.86
C ILE A 139 -7.41 9.21 14.56
N TRP A 140 -7.91 7.98 14.69
CA TRP A 140 -9.18 7.68 15.35
C TRP A 140 -9.11 7.84 16.87
N LEU A 141 -7.93 7.62 17.45
CA LEU A 141 -7.77 7.54 18.90
C LEU A 141 -7.18 8.81 19.52
N LYS A 142 -6.30 9.53 18.82
CA LYS A 142 -5.47 10.57 19.45
C LYS A 142 -5.69 11.98 18.90
N TYR A 143 -5.92 12.12 17.60
CA TYR A 143 -5.75 13.42 16.93
C TYR A 143 -7.07 14.11 16.56
N ASP A 144 -8.11 13.37 16.17
CA ASP A 144 -9.34 13.94 15.59
C ASP A 144 -10.62 13.69 16.42
N ARG A 145 -10.52 13.70 17.76
CA ARG A 145 -11.69 13.59 18.67
C ARG A 145 -12.52 14.89 18.77
N LYS A 146 -12.73 15.60 17.66
CA LYS A 146 -13.45 16.89 17.69
C LYS A 146 -14.94 16.71 17.94
N GLU A 147 -15.52 15.61 17.47
CA GLU A 147 -16.93 15.28 17.62
C GLU A 147 -17.05 13.85 18.15
N VAL A 148 -17.19 13.71 19.46
CA VAL A 148 -17.38 12.43 20.15
C VAL A 148 -18.70 12.46 20.88
N ASN A 149 -19.59 11.52 20.55
CA ASN A 149 -20.91 11.41 21.17
C ASN A 149 -21.02 10.09 21.92
N TRP A 150 -21.77 10.06 23.02
CA TRP A 150 -22.11 8.80 23.66
C TRP A 150 -23.05 8.01 22.77
N SER A 151 -22.77 6.71 22.57
CA SER A 151 -23.60 5.87 21.73
C SER A 151 -24.95 5.65 22.36
N SER A 152 -26.02 5.92 21.61
CA SER A 152 -27.40 5.62 22.01
C SER A 152 -27.72 4.13 21.96
N SER A 153 -26.96 3.36 21.16
CA SER A 153 -27.19 1.93 20.94
C SER A 153 -26.41 1.04 21.90
N LYS A 154 -25.23 1.48 22.34
CA LYS A 154 -24.32 0.70 23.17
C LYS A 154 -23.88 1.52 24.38
N ASN A 155 -24.45 1.18 25.54
CA ASN A 155 -24.10 1.81 26.80
C ASN A 155 -22.59 1.70 27.07
N GLY A 156 -21.96 2.82 27.44
CA GLY A 156 -20.53 2.88 27.75
C GLY A 156 -19.60 2.98 26.54
N MET A 157 -20.13 3.03 25.32
CA MET A 157 -19.34 3.30 24.10
C MET A 157 -19.50 4.73 23.64
N ALA A 158 -18.44 5.28 23.04
CA ALA A 158 -18.45 6.60 22.43
C ALA A 158 -18.23 6.47 20.92
N ASP A 159 -19.08 7.13 20.15
CA ASP A 159 -19.08 7.17 18.70
C ASP A 159 -18.32 8.40 18.20
N ILE A 160 -17.59 8.22 17.10
CA ILE A 160 -16.84 9.30 16.42
C ILE A 160 -17.42 9.47 15.00
N PRO A 161 -18.58 10.12 14.86
CA PRO A 161 -19.36 10.11 13.62
C PRO A 161 -18.60 10.71 12.43
N LEU A 162 -17.82 11.78 12.64
CA LEU A 162 -17.07 12.43 11.57
C LEU A 162 -16.04 11.50 10.93
N ILE A 163 -15.25 10.81 11.76
CA ILE A 163 -14.23 9.86 11.32
C ILE A 163 -14.89 8.64 10.66
N ALA A 164 -15.97 8.13 11.26
CA ALA A 164 -16.73 7.02 10.70
C ALA A 164 -17.26 7.36 9.30
N ALA A 165 -17.83 8.55 9.11
CA ALA A 165 -18.33 9.00 7.82
C ALA A 165 -17.21 9.17 6.79
N GLN A 166 -16.06 9.72 7.18
CA GLN A 166 -14.89 9.84 6.29
C GLN A 166 -14.38 8.47 5.85
N TRP A 167 -14.27 7.52 6.78
CA TRP A 167 -13.84 6.17 6.47
C TRP A 167 -14.86 5.39 5.63
N LEU A 168 -16.17 5.57 5.87
CA LEU A 168 -17.21 4.97 5.03
C LEU A 168 -17.15 5.46 3.59
N LYS A 169 -16.91 6.77 3.38
CA LYS A 169 -16.67 7.32 2.03
C LYS A 169 -15.46 6.67 1.36
N HIS A 170 -14.37 6.45 2.11
CA HIS A 170 -13.20 5.73 1.62
C HIS A 170 -13.54 4.29 1.21
N PHE A 171 -14.25 3.56 2.07
CA PHE A 171 -14.64 2.17 1.82
C PHE A 171 -15.51 2.03 0.57
N VAL A 172 -16.51 2.90 0.41
CA VAL A 172 -17.39 2.92 -0.77
C VAL A 172 -16.61 3.28 -2.03
N HIS A 173 -15.67 4.24 -1.96
CA HIS A 173 -14.81 4.59 -3.10
C HIS A 173 -13.94 3.42 -3.55
N GLN A 174 -13.30 2.71 -2.61
CA GLN A 174 -12.44 1.56 -2.91
C GLN A 174 -13.20 0.39 -3.55
N ASN A 175 -14.41 0.11 -3.04
CA ASN A 175 -15.14 -1.12 -3.37
C ASN A 175 -16.37 -0.87 -4.24
N GLY A 176 -16.61 0.35 -4.70
CA GLY A 176 -17.89 0.74 -5.32
C GLY A 176 -18.32 -0.14 -6.49
N ALA A 177 -17.37 -0.57 -7.34
CA ALA A 177 -17.65 -1.51 -8.43
C ALA A 177 -18.14 -2.86 -7.90
N LEU A 178 -17.43 -3.45 -6.93
CA LEU A 178 -17.79 -4.74 -6.33
C LEU A 178 -19.10 -4.66 -5.54
N LEU A 179 -19.35 -3.57 -4.81
CA LEU A 179 -20.58 -3.40 -4.03
C LEU A 179 -21.84 -3.35 -4.90
N ASN A 180 -21.74 -2.83 -6.12
CA ASN A 180 -22.85 -2.82 -7.08
C ASN A 180 -23.10 -4.20 -7.71
N GLU A 181 -22.05 -5.02 -7.85
CA GLU A 181 -22.16 -6.40 -8.36
C GLU A 181 -22.70 -7.36 -7.29
N LEU A 182 -22.50 -7.06 -6.02
CA LEU A 182 -22.91 -7.90 -4.90
C LEU A 182 -24.39 -7.66 -4.55
N ASN A 183 -25.20 -8.71 -4.60
CA ASN A 183 -26.58 -8.70 -4.10
C ASN A 183 -26.60 -8.73 -2.57
N LEU A 184 -26.31 -7.59 -1.94
CA LEU A 184 -26.24 -7.47 -0.48
C LEU A 184 -27.63 -7.62 0.15
N THR A 185 -27.78 -8.59 1.06
CA THR A 185 -28.97 -8.71 1.91
C THR A 185 -28.91 -7.72 3.07
N THR A 186 -29.80 -6.74 3.07
CA THR A 186 -29.94 -5.80 4.17
C THR A 186 -30.76 -6.42 5.30
N VAL A 187 -30.17 -6.56 6.48
CA VAL A 187 -30.94 -6.83 7.70
C VAL A 187 -31.55 -5.52 8.18
N LYS A 188 -32.81 -5.53 8.60
CA LYS A 188 -33.52 -4.33 9.07
C LYS A 188 -32.87 -3.81 10.35
N ILE A 189 -31.97 -2.84 10.21
CA ILE A 189 -31.36 -2.12 11.33
C ILE A 189 -32.13 -0.80 11.44
N MET A 190 -32.75 -0.57 12.59
CA MET A 190 -33.55 0.63 12.84
C MET A 190 -32.59 1.75 13.27
N PHE A 191 -32.28 2.66 12.35
CA PHE A 191 -31.37 3.80 12.61
C PHE A 191 -32.08 5.00 13.29
N GLY A 192 -33.42 4.98 13.36
CA GLY A 192 -34.23 5.96 14.08
C GLY A 192 -35.70 5.56 14.20
N VAL A 193 -36.43 6.19 15.12
CA VAL A 193 -37.84 5.89 15.43
C VAL A 193 -38.79 6.23 14.27
N ASN A 194 -38.39 7.09 13.33
CA ASN A 194 -39.26 7.61 12.26
C ASN A 194 -38.77 7.36 10.82
N GLU A 195 -37.70 6.59 10.62
CA GLU A 195 -37.13 6.38 9.28
C GLU A 195 -37.71 5.09 8.66
N LYS A 196 -38.82 5.24 7.94
CA LYS A 196 -39.31 4.18 7.04
C LYS A 196 -38.41 4.15 5.80
N LEU A 197 -37.43 3.26 5.79
CA LEU A 197 -36.71 2.93 4.56
C LEU A 197 -37.72 2.32 3.57
N HIS A 198 -37.90 2.97 2.41
CA HIS A 198 -38.67 2.40 1.32
C HIS A 198 -38.01 1.09 0.89
N PRO A 199 -38.71 -0.05 0.93
CA PRO A 199 -38.17 -1.27 0.35
C PRO A 199 -37.95 -1.01 -1.13
N LYS A 200 -36.73 -1.24 -1.62
CA LYS A 200 -36.52 -1.45 -3.05
C LYS A 200 -37.23 -2.76 -3.38
N GLU A 201 -38.38 -2.67 -4.02
CA GLU A 201 -39.07 -3.84 -4.54
C GLU A 201 -38.14 -4.54 -5.54
N LEU A 202 -37.90 -5.82 -5.29
CA LEU A 202 -37.21 -6.72 -6.22
C LEU A 202 -38.12 -6.91 -7.43
N HIS A 203 -37.72 -6.38 -8.58
CA HIS A 203 -38.17 -6.82 -9.90
C HIS A 203 -37.00 -7.47 -10.62
#